data_AF-A0A951G9J9-F1
#
_entry.id   AF-A0A951G9J9-F1
#
_cell.length_a   1.000
_cell.length_b   1.000
_cell.length_c   1.000
_cell.angle_alpha   90.00
_cell.angle_beta   90.00
_cell.angle_gamma   90.00
#
_symmetry.space_group_name_H-M   'P 1'
#
loop_
_entity.id
_entity.type
_entity.pdbx_description
1 polymer ?
#
loop_
_entity_poly.entity_id
_entity_poly.type
_entity_poly.pdbx_seq_one_letter_code
_entity_poly.pdbx_strand_id
1 'polypeptide(L)'
;MSTTQSNATPAVEPAATSSAQLVSPNQYHLSGGGLTISYFPNGLGPIGPAGATHFVYQDAHRSLRFPGSEVRTDNVPDVGTLVSVTIQESIDVGSTSFTLIVPAVRLPQGFGASAHIVTDGITTTHRILAGAIGHAQTETYVVTPLAGMASAGPLPL
;
A
#
# COMPACT_ATOMS: atom_id res chain seq x y z
N MET A 1 -50.59 -3.53 58.56
CA MET A 1 -49.22 -3.62 59.11
C MET A 1 -48.33 -4.19 58.03
N SER A 2 -47.31 -3.41 57.68
CA SER A 2 -46.45 -3.54 56.51
C SER A 2 -45.36 -4.59 56.70
N THR A 3 -44.97 -5.29 55.63
CA THR A 3 -43.63 -5.90 55.52
C THR A 3 -43.08 -5.76 54.10
N THR A 4 -42.30 -4.69 53.97
CA THR A 4 -41.10 -4.45 53.15
C THR A 4 -40.69 -5.46 52.07
N GLN A 5 -40.72 -4.98 50.82
CA GLN A 5 -40.01 -5.52 49.66
C GLN A 5 -38.56 -5.01 49.68
N SER A 6 -37.59 -5.92 49.77
CA SER A 6 -36.15 -5.64 49.75
C SER A 6 -35.71 -5.34 48.32
N ASN A 7 -35.47 -4.07 48.00
CA ASN A 7 -34.94 -3.64 46.72
C ASN A 7 -33.41 -3.79 46.75
N ALA A 8 -32.89 -4.84 46.13
CA ALA A 8 -31.46 -5.04 45.97
C ALA A 8 -30.92 -4.10 44.88
N THR A 9 -29.92 -3.29 45.25
CA THR A 9 -29.09 -2.47 44.37
C THR A 9 -28.50 -3.33 43.25
N PRO A 10 -28.67 -3.00 41.95
CA PRO A 10 -27.89 -3.66 40.91
C PRO A 10 -26.42 -3.21 41.05
N ALA A 11 -25.54 -4.19 41.24
CA ALA A 11 -24.11 -4.00 41.17
C ALA A 11 -23.74 -3.40 39.81
N VAL A 12 -22.90 -2.37 39.81
CA VAL A 12 -22.31 -1.81 38.59
C VAL A 12 -21.36 -2.88 38.03
N GLU A 13 -21.83 -3.57 36.99
CA GLU A 13 -21.03 -4.50 36.19
C GLU A 13 -19.92 -3.71 35.48
N PRO A 14 -18.64 -4.15 35.52
CA PRO A 14 -17.58 -3.46 34.81
C PRO A 14 -17.88 -3.53 33.31
N ALA A 15 -18.01 -2.37 32.66
CA ALA A 15 -18.21 -2.25 31.23
C ALA A 15 -17.14 -3.08 30.50
N ALA A 16 -17.59 -4.14 29.81
CA ALA A 16 -16.75 -4.91 28.91
C ALA A 16 -16.13 -3.93 27.90
N THR A 17 -14.82 -3.71 28.01
CA THR A 17 -14.09 -2.90 27.04
C THR A 17 -14.10 -3.67 25.73
N SER A 18 -14.90 -3.24 24.75
CA SER A 18 -14.91 -3.84 23.42
C SER A 18 -13.50 -3.77 22.84
N SER A 19 -12.87 -4.93 22.63
CA SER A 19 -11.57 -5.00 21.96
C SER A 19 -11.76 -4.55 20.51
N ALA A 20 -11.35 -3.33 20.18
CA ALA A 20 -11.36 -2.84 18.82
C ALA A 20 -10.50 -3.77 17.96
N GLN A 21 -11.15 -4.59 17.14
CA GLN A 21 -10.46 -5.50 16.22
C GLN A 21 -9.69 -4.66 15.19
N LEU A 22 -8.55 -5.14 14.72
CA LEU A 22 -7.70 -4.44 13.74
C LEU A 22 -7.76 -5.14 12.36
N VAL A 23 -7.70 -4.37 11.27
CA VAL A 23 -7.54 -4.87 9.88
C VAL A 23 -6.32 -4.29 9.22
N SER A 24 -5.85 -5.03 8.22
CA SER A 24 -4.94 -4.52 7.20
C SER A 24 -5.68 -3.63 6.18
N PRO A 25 -5.06 -2.56 5.68
CA PRO A 25 -5.61 -1.76 4.60
C PRO A 25 -5.78 -2.57 3.31
N ASN A 26 -6.82 -2.26 2.54
CA ASN A 26 -7.09 -2.84 1.22
C ASN A 26 -6.89 -1.82 0.07
N GLN A 27 -6.56 -0.57 0.40
CA GLN A 27 -6.23 0.47 -0.55
C GLN A 27 -5.15 1.40 0.02
N TYR A 28 -4.23 1.81 -0.84
CA TYR A 28 -3.21 2.80 -0.57
C TYR A 28 -3.24 3.85 -1.68
N HIS A 29 -3.27 5.13 -1.31
CA HIS A 29 -3.17 6.24 -2.24
C HIS A 29 -2.10 7.21 -1.76
N LEU A 30 -1.02 7.32 -2.52
CA LEU A 30 0.22 7.98 -2.12
C LEU A 30 0.66 8.96 -3.18
N SER A 31 1.30 10.05 -2.77
CA SER A 31 1.86 11.04 -3.68
C SER A 31 3.13 11.68 -3.14
N GLY A 32 3.99 12.14 -4.04
CA GLY A 32 5.24 12.81 -3.70
C GLY A 32 6.20 12.85 -4.89
N GLY A 33 7.03 13.90 -4.99
CA GLY A 33 8.01 14.03 -6.07
C GLY A 33 7.42 14.03 -7.50
N GLY A 34 6.16 14.45 -7.67
CA GLY A 34 5.45 14.39 -8.95
C GLY A 34 4.88 13.00 -9.30
N LEU A 35 4.96 12.03 -8.39
CA LEU A 35 4.36 10.72 -8.51
C LEU A 35 3.00 10.67 -7.79
N THR A 36 2.07 9.91 -8.37
CA THR A 36 0.84 9.46 -7.73
C THR A 36 0.74 7.94 -7.87
N ILE A 37 0.62 7.25 -6.75
CA ILE A 37 0.61 5.79 -6.66
C ILE A 37 -0.70 5.32 -6.04
N SER A 38 -1.35 4.35 -6.66
CA SER A 38 -2.45 3.59 -6.05
C SER A 38 -2.11 2.12 -5.98
N TYR A 39 -2.26 1.50 -4.81
CA TYR A 39 -2.02 0.07 -4.63
C TYR A 39 -3.22 -0.61 -3.94
N PHE A 40 -3.62 -1.74 -4.49
CA PHE A 40 -4.76 -2.56 -4.06
C PHE A 40 -4.25 -3.99 -3.80
N PRO A 41 -3.85 -4.33 -2.57
CA PRO A 41 -3.24 -5.62 -2.26
C PRO A 41 -4.08 -6.83 -2.68
N ASN A 42 -5.40 -6.70 -2.55
CA ASN A 42 -6.35 -7.78 -2.80
C ASN A 42 -6.84 -7.82 -4.26
N GLY A 43 -6.32 -6.96 -5.14
CA GLY A 43 -6.70 -6.97 -6.55
C GLY A 43 -8.12 -6.54 -6.84
N LEU A 44 -8.65 -5.64 -6.02
CA LEU A 44 -10.03 -5.17 -6.13
C LEU A 44 -10.10 -3.72 -6.68
N GLY A 45 -8.99 -3.19 -7.20
CA GLY A 45 -8.99 -1.89 -7.86
C GLY A 45 -9.84 -1.87 -9.13
N PRO A 46 -9.94 -0.70 -9.80
CA PRO A 46 -10.77 -0.54 -10.99
C PRO A 46 -10.45 -1.61 -12.06
N ILE A 47 -11.50 -2.19 -12.64
CA ILE A 47 -11.37 -3.22 -13.66
C ILE A 47 -11.03 -2.54 -14.99
N GLY A 48 -9.87 -2.88 -15.55
CA GLY A 48 -9.45 -2.48 -16.88
C GLY A 48 -9.58 -3.61 -17.90
N PRO A 49 -9.15 -3.37 -19.15
CA PRO A 49 -9.18 -4.38 -20.21
C PRO A 49 -8.37 -5.65 -19.88
N ALA A 50 -7.34 -5.53 -19.04
CA ALA A 50 -6.48 -6.62 -18.60
C ALA A 50 -6.93 -7.27 -17.27
N GLY A 51 -8.09 -6.90 -16.73
CA GLY A 51 -8.61 -7.39 -15.46
C GLY A 51 -8.52 -6.36 -14.33
N ALA A 52 -8.64 -6.83 -13.08
CA ALA A 52 -8.65 -5.97 -11.91
C ALA A 52 -7.25 -5.37 -11.66
N THR A 53 -7.21 -4.06 -11.45
CA THR A 53 -5.96 -3.33 -11.24
C THR A 53 -5.44 -3.56 -9.82
N HIS A 54 -4.18 -3.96 -9.69
CA HIS A 54 -3.50 -4.06 -8.41
C HIS A 54 -2.63 -2.83 -8.14
N PHE A 55 -2.07 -2.21 -9.17
CA PHE A 55 -1.16 -1.09 -9.01
C PHE A 55 -1.37 -0.04 -10.10
N VAL A 56 -1.35 1.23 -9.72
CA VAL A 56 -1.36 2.37 -10.63
C VAL A 56 -0.15 3.22 -10.33
N TYR A 57 0.65 3.46 -11.36
CA TYR A 57 1.77 4.39 -11.33
C TYR A 57 1.42 5.57 -12.22
N GLN A 58 1.57 6.80 -11.72
CA GLN A 58 1.41 7.99 -12.51
C GLN A 58 2.54 8.97 -12.21
N ASP A 59 3.09 9.55 -13.28
CA ASP A 59 4.04 10.66 -13.22
C ASP A 59 3.54 11.82 -14.11
N ALA A 60 4.38 12.83 -14.33
CA ALA A 60 4.05 13.99 -15.16
C ALA A 60 3.80 13.66 -16.64
N HIS A 61 4.21 12.48 -17.11
CA HIS A 61 4.21 12.12 -18.53
C HIS A 61 3.25 10.97 -18.86
N ARG A 62 2.99 10.06 -17.91
CA ARG A 62 2.23 8.83 -18.17
C ARG A 62 1.47 8.33 -16.95
N SER A 63 0.43 7.54 -17.22
CA SER A 63 -0.30 6.75 -16.25
C SER A 63 -0.30 5.29 -16.71
N LEU A 64 0.20 4.41 -15.84
CA LEU A 64 0.35 2.98 -16.07
C LEU A 64 -0.50 2.22 -15.05
N ARG A 65 -1.21 1.18 -15.50
CA ARG A 65 -2.03 0.31 -14.67
C ARG A 65 -1.55 -1.11 -14.82
N PHE A 66 -1.30 -1.78 -13.70
CA PHE A 66 -0.76 -3.12 -13.67
C PHE A 66 -1.79 -4.10 -13.07
N PRO A 67 -2.16 -5.16 -13.80
CA PRO A 67 -2.89 -6.28 -13.23
C PRO A 67 -1.99 -7.07 -12.28
N GLY A 68 -2.57 -7.96 -11.47
CA GLY A 68 -1.83 -8.73 -10.46
C GLY A 68 -0.68 -9.58 -11.02
N SER A 69 -0.77 -10.03 -12.28
CA SER A 69 0.31 -10.78 -12.95
C SER A 69 1.57 -9.97 -13.21
N GLU A 70 1.48 -8.64 -13.23
CA GLU A 70 2.60 -7.73 -13.47
C GLU A 70 3.15 -7.11 -12.18
N VAL A 71 2.54 -7.41 -11.04
CA VAL A 71 2.91 -6.87 -9.72
C VAL A 71 3.63 -7.94 -8.92
N ARG A 72 4.90 -7.70 -8.61
CA ARG A 72 5.70 -8.55 -7.71
C ARG A 72 5.58 -8.02 -6.28
N THR A 73 5.26 -8.90 -5.34
CA THR A 73 5.07 -8.52 -3.93
C THR A 73 5.93 -9.40 -3.03
N ASP A 74 6.84 -8.79 -2.30
CA ASP A 74 7.80 -9.48 -1.42
C ASP A 74 7.74 -8.91 -0.01
N ASN A 75 7.53 -9.77 1.00
CA ASN A 75 7.63 -9.34 2.39
C ASN A 75 9.08 -9.41 2.86
N VAL A 76 9.62 -8.28 3.31
CA VAL A 76 11.00 -8.14 3.76
C VAL A 76 10.99 -7.83 5.27
N PRO A 77 11.62 -8.67 6.11
CA PRO A 77 11.75 -8.41 7.54
C PRO A 77 12.33 -7.00 7.81
N ASP A 78 11.79 -6.34 8.83
CA ASP A 78 12.19 -5.00 9.30
C ASP A 78 12.00 -3.83 8.29
N VAL A 79 11.56 -4.11 7.06
CA VAL A 79 11.29 -3.09 6.03
C VAL A 79 9.79 -2.95 5.74
N GLY A 80 9.07 -4.08 5.59
CA GLY A 80 7.66 -4.10 5.22
C GLY A 80 7.42 -4.94 3.97
N THR A 81 6.46 -4.53 3.13
CA THR A 81 6.17 -5.23 1.87
C THR A 81 6.66 -4.40 0.69
N LEU A 82 7.50 -4.98 -0.15
CA LEU A 82 7.96 -4.38 -1.39
C LEU A 82 7.00 -4.75 -2.53
N VAL A 83 6.46 -3.74 -3.20
CA VAL A 83 5.53 -3.92 -4.32
C VAL A 83 6.16 -3.33 -5.58
N SER A 84 6.56 -4.19 -6.50
CA SER A 84 7.38 -3.82 -7.66
C SER A 84 6.67 -4.05 -8.98
N VAL A 85 6.81 -3.09 -9.90
CA VAL A 85 6.29 -3.13 -11.27
C VAL A 85 7.37 -2.68 -12.26
N THR A 86 7.34 -3.18 -13.49
CA THR A 86 8.22 -2.69 -14.56
C THR A 86 7.52 -1.54 -15.29
N ILE A 87 8.01 -0.31 -15.16
CA ILE A 87 7.38 0.89 -15.74
C ILE A 87 7.89 1.21 -17.16
N GLN A 88 9.02 0.61 -17.55
CA GLN A 88 9.57 0.75 -18.90
C GLN A 88 10.49 -0.43 -19.23
N GLU A 89 10.32 -1.01 -20.41
CA GLU A 89 11.26 -1.96 -21.00
C GLU A 89 11.95 -1.32 -22.20
N SER A 90 13.26 -1.54 -22.33
CA SER A 90 14.04 -1.16 -23.50
C SER A 90 14.95 -2.33 -23.89
N ILE A 91 14.67 -2.93 -25.05
CA ILE A 91 15.31 -4.15 -25.54
C ILE A 91 16.85 -4.02 -25.57
N ASP A 92 17.36 -2.82 -25.85
CA ASP A 92 18.79 -2.58 -26.04
C ASP A 92 19.49 -1.86 -24.87
N VAL A 93 18.73 -1.20 -23.99
CA VAL A 93 19.29 -0.29 -22.97
C VAL A 93 19.04 -0.79 -21.53
N GLY A 94 18.03 -1.65 -21.36
CA GLY A 94 17.65 -2.24 -20.07
C GLY A 94 16.22 -1.90 -19.66
N SER A 95 15.93 -1.97 -18.37
CA SER A 95 14.57 -1.80 -17.85
C SER A 95 14.54 -0.78 -16.73
N THR A 96 13.38 -0.17 -16.51
CA THR A 96 13.13 0.65 -15.33
C THR A 96 11.96 0.05 -14.56
N SER A 97 12.19 -0.23 -13.29
CA SER A 97 11.18 -0.68 -12.36
C SER A 97 10.86 0.41 -11.33
N PHE A 98 9.66 0.35 -10.80
CA PHE A 98 9.26 1.13 -9.63
C PHE A 98 8.87 0.16 -8.52
N THR A 99 9.39 0.40 -7.32
CA THR A 99 9.09 -0.36 -6.11
C THR A 99 8.51 0.57 -5.06
N LEU A 100 7.30 0.28 -4.60
CA LEU A 100 6.71 0.91 -3.42
C LEU A 100 7.09 0.11 -2.18
N ILE A 101 7.64 0.79 -1.16
CA ILE A 101 7.72 0.23 0.19
C ILE A 101 6.35 0.43 0.84
N VAL A 102 5.72 -0.65 1.29
CA VAL A 102 4.42 -0.61 1.99
C VAL A 102 4.67 -0.93 3.47
N PRO A 103 4.52 0.05 4.37
CA PRO A 103 4.73 -0.17 5.80
C PRO A 103 3.63 -1.06 6.39
N ALA A 104 3.94 -1.71 7.51
CA ALA A 104 2.94 -2.47 8.26
C ALA A 104 1.93 -1.52 8.92
N VAL A 105 0.71 -1.46 8.39
CA VAL A 105 -0.38 -0.64 8.93
C VAL A 105 -1.44 -1.55 9.56
N ARG A 106 -2.00 -1.11 10.69
CA ARG A 106 -3.16 -1.72 11.35
C ARG A 106 -4.19 -0.63 11.61
N LEU A 107 -5.39 -0.82 11.08
CA LEU A 107 -6.50 0.12 11.18
C LEU A 107 -7.57 -0.43 12.12
N PRO A 108 -8.26 0.41 12.92
CA PRO A 108 -9.41 -0.04 13.71
C PRO A 108 -10.50 -0.58 12.78
N GLN A 109 -11.16 -1.68 13.16
CA GLN A 109 -12.37 -2.13 12.48
C GLN A 109 -13.43 -1.05 12.53
N GLY A 110 -13.91 -0.65 11.36
CA GLY A 110 -14.93 0.36 11.24
C GLY A 110 -15.10 0.80 9.78
N PHE A 111 -16.24 1.38 9.48
CA PHE A 111 -16.50 1.94 8.16
C PHE A 111 -15.57 3.14 7.92
N GLY A 112 -14.83 3.16 6.81
CA GLY A 112 -13.94 4.28 6.46
C GLY A 112 -12.67 4.36 7.29
N ALA A 113 -12.22 3.27 7.91
CA ALA A 113 -10.98 3.24 8.66
C ALA A 113 -9.80 3.63 7.74
N SER A 114 -9.04 4.64 8.14
CA SER A 114 -7.90 5.12 7.37
C SER A 114 -6.82 5.69 8.28
N ALA A 115 -5.58 5.67 7.81
CA ALA A 115 -4.44 6.28 8.46
C ALA A 115 -3.57 6.99 7.44
N HIS A 116 -3.06 8.16 7.83
CA HIS A 116 -2.01 8.82 7.08
C HIS A 116 -0.71 8.02 7.25
N ILE A 117 -0.01 7.80 6.14
CA ILE A 117 1.27 7.10 6.12
C ILE A 117 2.30 7.89 5.31
N VAL A 118 3.56 7.69 5.67
CA VAL A 118 4.73 8.19 4.93
C VAL A 118 5.62 6.99 4.63
N THR A 119 6.13 6.94 3.41
CA THR A 119 6.98 5.85 2.93
C THR A 119 7.79 6.32 1.73
N ASP A 120 8.50 5.40 1.08
CA ASP A 120 9.34 5.70 -0.08
C ASP A 120 8.95 4.86 -1.29
N GLY A 121 9.04 5.50 -2.46
CA GLY A 121 9.10 4.82 -3.75
C GLY A 121 10.55 4.77 -4.24
N ILE A 122 10.94 3.65 -4.83
CA ILE A 122 12.27 3.45 -5.42
C ILE A 122 12.10 3.22 -6.92
N THR A 123 12.66 4.11 -7.72
CA THR A 123 12.82 3.90 -9.16
C THR A 123 14.19 3.28 -9.42
N THR A 124 14.22 2.07 -9.98
CA THR A 124 15.46 1.35 -10.30
C THR A 124 15.63 1.30 -11.81
N THR A 125 16.76 1.79 -12.31
CA THR A 125 17.16 1.61 -13.71
C THR A 125 18.19 0.50 -13.79
N HIS A 126 17.83 -0.58 -14.47
CA HIS A 126 18.69 -1.74 -14.75
C HIS A 126 19.35 -1.56 -16.12
N ARG A 127 20.68 -1.66 -16.21
CA ARG A 127 21.45 -1.51 -17.45
C ARG A 127 21.98 -2.86 -17.92
N ILE A 128 21.72 -3.22 -19.18
CA ILE A 128 22.15 -4.50 -19.78
C ILE A 128 23.63 -4.48 -20.18
N LEU A 129 24.14 -3.35 -20.65
CA LEU A 129 25.53 -3.20 -21.08
C LEU A 129 26.32 -2.37 -20.06
N ALA A 130 27.22 -3.03 -19.32
CA ALA A 130 28.32 -2.42 -18.58
C ALA A 130 29.41 -1.83 -19.53
N GLY A 131 29.00 -1.35 -20.70
CA GLY A 131 29.86 -1.00 -21.83
C GLY A 131 30.09 0.49 -21.99
N ALA A 132 30.62 1.17 -20.97
CA ALA A 132 31.32 2.44 -21.13
C ALA A 132 32.15 2.73 -19.87
N ILE A 133 33.44 2.38 -19.91
CA ILE A 133 34.51 3.06 -19.16
C ILE A 133 34.24 3.19 -17.63
N GLY A 134 34.34 2.09 -16.87
CA GLY A 134 34.71 2.16 -15.44
C GLY A 134 33.62 2.07 -14.36
N HIS A 135 32.36 1.75 -14.68
CA HIS A 135 31.32 1.58 -13.65
C HIS A 135 30.84 0.12 -13.54
N ALA A 136 31.15 -0.54 -12.41
CA ALA A 136 30.74 -1.93 -12.13
C ALA A 136 29.27 -2.06 -11.70
N GLN A 137 28.65 -0.96 -11.26
CA GLN A 137 27.25 -0.93 -10.83
C GLN A 137 26.32 -0.84 -12.04
N THR A 138 25.47 -1.86 -12.21
CA THR A 138 24.50 -1.95 -13.31
C THR A 138 23.12 -1.36 -12.97
N GLU A 139 22.90 -1.02 -11.70
CA GLU A 139 21.63 -0.50 -11.19
C GLU A 139 21.79 0.87 -10.55
N THR A 140 20.93 1.81 -10.92
CA THR A 140 20.85 3.11 -10.24
C THR A 140 19.48 3.28 -9.62
N TYR A 141 19.44 3.84 -8.41
CA TYR A 141 18.22 4.01 -7.63
C TYR A 141 17.93 5.49 -7.42
N VAL A 142 16.67 5.88 -7.59
CA VAL A 142 16.13 7.17 -7.15
C VAL A 142 15.07 6.90 -6.11
N VAL A 143 15.26 7.45 -4.91
CA VAL A 143 14.30 7.33 -3.81
C VAL A 143 13.45 8.59 -3.76
N THR A 144 12.13 8.41 -3.82
CA THR A 144 11.13 9.47 -3.78
C THR A 144 10.28 9.31 -2.53
N PRO A 145 10.33 10.28 -1.59
CA PRO A 145 9.42 10.28 -0.45
C PRO A 145 7.97 10.40 -0.90
N LEU A 146 7.12 9.56 -0.33
CA LEU A 146 5.69 9.49 -0.60
C LEU A 146 4.89 9.63 0.70
N ALA A 147 3.79 10.36 0.62
CA ALA A 147 2.83 10.47 1.73
C ALA A 147 1.40 10.32 1.20
N GLY A 148 0.50 9.86 2.07
CA GLY A 148 -0.90 9.72 1.71
C GLY A 148 -1.67 8.83 2.67
N MET A 149 -2.66 8.11 2.16
CA MET A 149 -3.61 7.38 2.98
C MET A 149 -3.58 5.89 2.71
N ALA A 150 -3.59 5.11 3.78
CA ALA A 150 -3.94 3.69 3.78
C ALA A 150 -5.35 3.55 4.35
N SER A 151 -6.25 2.87 3.64
CA SER A 151 -7.66 2.71 4.03
C SER A 151 -8.10 1.25 3.99
N ALA A 152 -9.09 0.93 4.83
CA ALA A 152 -9.86 -0.30 4.80
C ALA A 152 -11.34 0.06 4.64
N GLY A 153 -11.96 -0.43 3.57
CA GLY A 153 -13.37 -0.17 3.33
C GLY A 153 -13.84 -0.57 1.93
N PRO A 154 -15.07 -0.17 1.56
CA PRO A 154 -15.54 -0.31 0.19
C PRO A 154 -14.60 0.41 -0.77
N LEU A 155 -14.37 -0.18 -1.93
CA LEU A 155 -13.55 0.44 -2.95
C LEU A 155 -14.38 1.45 -3.75
N PRO A 156 -13.78 2.57 -4.20
CA PRO A 156 -14.48 3.50 -5.08
C PRO A 156 -14.87 2.76 -6.36
N LEU A 157 -16.16 2.82 -6.70
CA LEU A 157 -16.77 2.25 -7.91
C LEU A 157 -16.31 2.99 -9.17
#